data_AF-A0A355EN57-F1
#
_entry.id   AF-A0A355EN57-F1
#
_cell.length_a   1.000
_cell.length_b   1.000
_cell.length_c   1.000
_cell.angle_alpha   90.00
_cell.angle_beta   90.00
_cell.angle_gamma   90.00
#
_symmetry.space_group_name_H-M   'P 1'
#
loop_
_entity.id
_entity.type
_entity.pdbx_description
1 polymer ?
#
loop_
_entity_poly.entity_id
_entity_poly.type
_entity_poly.pdbx_seq_one_letter_code
_entity_poly.pdbx_strand_id
1 'polypeptide(L)'
;MPHNDEVLVVHLGGLGDVCLAESLFLSLREHFGDRLVALGNRRFLDLFSEYFTRTHGVESRHWLYLFSEKLTGPRWKRIVFIGKDREGSIRKRWKAHSAEEPLFIDMYPDGAFGPAEPRDAGGSAREAIHIEAYQLDQLPAYGIEPARANITAKKAHRVILYPEEGFSKEKWPVENFIALFRLLRGKGVNTLLLRPPELSLPVEDALSFEDLSEVK
;
A
#
# COMPACT_ATOMS: atom_id res chain seq x y z
N MET A 1 0.19 26.30 2.02
CA MET A 1 -1.02 26.55 1.22
C MET A 1 -0.85 25.78 -0.08
N PRO A 2 -1.79 24.92 -0.49
CA PRO A 2 -1.67 24.22 -1.76
C PRO A 2 -1.65 25.23 -2.92
N HIS A 3 -0.82 24.97 -3.92
CA HIS A 3 -0.88 25.69 -5.18
C HIS A 3 -2.12 25.22 -5.95
N ASN A 4 -2.82 26.12 -6.64
CA ASN A 4 -4.08 25.82 -7.36
C ASN A 4 -3.99 24.68 -8.39
N ASP A 5 -2.78 24.22 -8.72
CA ASP A 5 -2.51 23.22 -9.74
C ASP A 5 -2.14 21.82 -9.19
N GLU A 6 -2.14 21.63 -7.86
CA GLU A 6 -1.72 20.39 -7.22
C GLU A 6 -2.82 19.32 -7.20
N VAL A 7 -2.38 18.06 -7.32
CA VAL A 7 -3.23 16.86 -7.30
C VAL A 7 -3.03 16.14 -5.97
N LEU A 8 -4.11 16.01 -5.20
CA LEU A 8 -4.08 15.29 -3.93
C LEU A 8 -4.34 13.81 -4.17
N VAL A 9 -3.36 12.95 -3.87
CA VAL A 9 -3.47 11.49 -3.91
C VAL A 9 -3.73 11.00 -2.49
N VAL A 10 -4.91 10.44 -2.24
CA VAL A 10 -5.30 9.96 -0.91
C VAL A 10 -5.30 8.44 -0.89
N HIS A 11 -4.51 7.88 0.02
CA HIS A 11 -4.42 6.43 0.24
C HIS A 11 -4.42 6.13 1.75
N LEU A 12 -5.48 5.48 2.23
CA LEU A 12 -5.70 5.24 3.67
C LEU A 12 -5.46 3.78 4.10
N GLY A 13 -4.91 2.95 3.20
CA GLY A 13 -4.58 1.54 3.48
C GLY A 13 -3.33 1.33 4.34
N GLY A 14 -3.10 0.06 4.71
CA GLY A 14 -1.90 -0.39 5.41
C GLY A 14 -0.66 -0.47 4.51
N LEU A 15 0.49 -0.89 5.07
CA LEU A 15 1.75 -0.98 4.31
C LEU A 15 1.61 -1.87 3.05
N GLY A 16 1.01 -3.06 3.19
CA GLY A 16 0.80 -3.96 2.06
C GLY A 16 -0.03 -3.34 0.94
N ASP A 17 -1.10 -2.62 1.30
CA ASP A 17 -1.96 -1.90 0.35
C ASP A 17 -1.17 -0.83 -0.42
N VAL A 18 -0.35 -0.05 0.29
CA VAL A 18 0.49 1.01 -0.31
C VAL A 18 1.54 0.39 -1.24
N CYS A 19 2.16 -0.73 -0.88
CA CYS A 19 3.09 -1.45 -1.76
C CYS A 19 2.40 -1.92 -3.04
N LEU A 20 1.18 -2.43 -2.96
CA LEU A 20 0.40 -2.85 -4.13
C LEU A 20 0.03 -1.67 -5.05
N ALA A 21 0.02 -0.45 -4.52
CA ALA A 21 -0.29 0.77 -5.26
C ALA A 21 0.94 1.47 -5.88
N GLU A 22 2.15 0.93 -5.77
CA GLU A 22 3.37 1.60 -6.28
C GLU A 22 3.27 1.90 -7.78
N SER A 23 2.89 0.92 -8.61
CA SER A 23 2.69 1.11 -10.04
C SER A 23 1.60 2.13 -10.36
N LEU A 24 0.60 2.25 -9.51
CA LEU A 24 -0.42 3.29 -9.62
C LEU A 24 0.18 4.68 -9.35
N PHE A 25 1.03 4.82 -8.32
CA PHE A 25 1.75 6.07 -8.07
C PHE A 25 2.67 6.47 -9.22
N LEU A 26 3.39 5.51 -9.80
CA LEU A 26 4.21 5.72 -11.00
C LEU A 26 3.35 6.23 -12.17
N SER A 27 2.24 5.55 -12.48
CA SER A 27 1.34 5.93 -13.58
C SER A 27 0.79 7.35 -13.38
N LEU A 28 0.38 7.68 -12.15
CA LEU A 28 -0.08 9.02 -11.80
C LEU A 28 1.05 10.04 -11.93
N ARG A 29 2.29 9.70 -11.57
CA ARG A 29 3.44 10.59 -11.65
C ARG A 29 3.81 10.88 -13.10
N GLU A 30 3.79 9.88 -13.98
CA GLU A 30 4.03 10.08 -15.41
C GLU A 30 2.95 10.97 -16.05
N HIS A 31 1.69 10.82 -15.64
CA HIS A 31 0.58 11.61 -16.17
C HIS A 31 0.52 13.05 -15.61
N PHE A 32 0.64 13.21 -14.29
CA PHE A 32 0.48 14.51 -13.63
C PHE A 32 1.80 15.25 -13.40
N GLY A 33 2.95 14.60 -13.52
CA GLY A 33 4.27 15.18 -13.23
C GLY A 33 4.44 15.52 -11.74
N ASP A 34 5.26 16.55 -11.46
CA ASP A 34 5.68 16.99 -10.12
C ASP A 34 4.58 17.72 -9.32
N ARG A 35 3.32 17.36 -9.53
CA ARG A 35 2.13 17.99 -8.92
C ARG A 35 1.45 17.10 -7.88
N LEU A 36 1.92 15.87 -7.71
CA LEU A 36 1.30 14.91 -6.79
C LEU A 36 1.66 15.23 -5.33
N VAL A 37 0.64 15.30 -4.50
CA VAL A 37 0.75 15.47 -3.04
C VAL A 37 0.06 14.28 -2.39
N ALA A 38 0.78 13.47 -1.62
CA ALA A 38 0.20 12.29 -0.98
C ALA A 38 -0.41 12.62 0.39
N LEU A 39 -1.52 11.97 0.72
CA LEU A 39 -2.18 12.03 2.02
C LEU A 39 -2.57 10.62 2.48
N GLY A 40 -2.15 10.23 3.67
CA GLY A 40 -2.43 8.91 4.21
C GLY A 40 -1.65 8.62 5.48
N ASN A 41 -1.30 7.35 5.71
CA ASN A 41 -0.31 7.01 6.72
C ASN A 41 1.07 7.46 6.21
N ARG A 42 1.58 8.55 6.77
CA ARG A 42 2.84 9.16 6.30
C ARG A 42 4.01 8.20 6.33
N ARG A 43 4.11 7.32 7.34
CA ARG A 43 5.22 6.37 7.46
C ARG A 43 5.32 5.41 6.27
N PHE A 44 4.18 5.04 5.68
CA PHE A 44 4.15 4.16 4.52
C PHE A 44 4.34 4.94 3.23
N LEU A 45 3.72 6.11 3.10
CA LEU A 45 3.87 6.97 1.91
C LEU A 45 5.31 7.48 1.73
N ASP A 46 6.03 7.73 2.82
CA ASP A 46 7.42 8.20 2.77
C ASP A 46 8.38 7.18 2.12
N LEU A 47 8.04 5.88 2.13
CA LEU A 47 8.78 4.83 1.41
C LEU A 47 8.72 5.01 -0.12
N PHE A 48 7.70 5.72 -0.60
CA PHE A 48 7.41 5.98 -2.02
C PHE A 48 7.48 7.48 -2.33
N SER A 49 8.23 8.24 -1.53
CA SER A 49 8.28 9.70 -1.59
C SER A 49 8.76 10.24 -2.95
N GLU A 50 9.50 9.45 -3.74
CA GLU A 50 9.97 9.84 -5.07
C GLU A 50 8.84 10.15 -6.07
N TYR A 51 7.66 9.55 -5.89
CA TYR A 51 6.49 9.81 -6.75
C TYR A 51 5.76 11.12 -6.37
N PHE A 52 6.03 11.68 -5.20
CA PHE A 52 5.27 12.80 -4.63
C PHE A 52 6.15 14.02 -4.38
N THR A 53 5.60 15.21 -4.63
CA THR A 53 6.28 16.47 -4.27
C THR A 53 6.34 16.65 -2.76
N ARG A 54 5.37 16.07 -2.04
CA ARG A 54 5.34 15.98 -0.58
C ARG A 54 4.31 14.95 -0.12
N THR A 55 4.52 14.44 1.08
CA THR A 55 3.67 13.47 1.78
C THR A 55 3.10 14.08 3.06
N HIS A 56 1.86 13.75 3.39
CA HIS A 56 1.17 14.23 4.58
C HIS A 56 0.52 13.08 5.35
N GLY A 57 0.56 13.20 6.68
CA GLY A 57 -0.18 12.34 7.60
C GLY A 57 -1.64 12.79 7.70
N VAL A 58 -2.58 11.87 7.55
CA VAL A 58 -4.02 12.13 7.66
C VAL A 58 -4.46 12.45 9.10
N GLU A 59 -3.64 12.14 10.10
CA GLU A 59 -3.97 12.25 11.53
C GLU A 59 -4.07 13.72 12.02
N SER A 60 -3.62 14.68 11.21
CA SER A 60 -3.69 16.10 11.56
C SER A 60 -5.09 16.68 11.41
N ARG A 61 -5.48 17.56 12.36
CA ARG A 61 -6.73 18.35 12.30
C ARG A 61 -6.87 19.16 11.00
N HIS A 62 -5.76 19.45 10.33
CA HIS A 62 -5.74 20.15 9.05
C HIS A 62 -6.60 19.45 7.98
N TRP A 63 -6.73 18.13 8.02
CA TRP A 63 -7.42 17.35 6.99
C TRP A 63 -8.90 17.10 7.27
N LEU A 64 -9.43 17.54 8.42
CA LEU A 64 -10.81 17.26 8.83
C LEU A 64 -11.86 17.76 7.84
N TYR A 65 -11.54 18.78 7.02
CA TYR A 65 -12.44 19.25 5.97
C TYR A 65 -12.77 18.18 4.93
N LEU A 66 -11.87 17.24 4.67
CA LEU A 66 -12.15 16.10 3.78
C LEU A 66 -13.19 15.16 4.40
N PHE A 67 -13.39 15.18 5.71
CA PHE A 67 -14.24 14.21 6.42
C PHE A 67 -15.48 14.85 7.06
N SER A 68 -15.66 16.17 6.94
CA SER A 68 -16.75 16.91 7.59
C SER A 68 -17.34 17.96 6.66
N GLU A 69 -18.66 17.93 6.49
CA GLU A 69 -19.41 18.92 5.70
C GLU A 69 -19.48 20.31 6.37
N LYS A 70 -19.09 20.39 7.65
CA LYS A 70 -19.12 21.65 8.44
C LYS A 70 -17.85 22.47 8.28
N LEU A 71 -16.81 21.91 7.65
CA LEU A 71 -15.49 22.52 7.58
C LEU A 71 -15.16 22.85 6.12
N THR A 72 -14.77 24.09 5.88
CA THR A 72 -14.25 24.52 4.58
C THR A 72 -12.74 24.26 4.53
N GLY A 73 -12.26 23.75 3.41
CA GLY A 73 -10.84 23.53 3.17
C GLY A 73 -10.38 24.12 1.84
N PRO A 74 -9.08 24.03 1.53
CA PRO A 74 -8.57 24.41 0.23
C PRO A 74 -9.21 23.58 -0.88
N ARG A 75 -9.16 24.13 -2.10
CA ARG A 75 -9.58 23.43 -3.30
C ARG A 75 -8.34 22.94 -4.05
N TRP A 76 -8.34 21.66 -4.40
CA TRP A 76 -7.28 21.00 -5.16
C TRP A 76 -7.62 21.03 -6.64
N LYS A 77 -6.61 20.93 -7.52
CA LYS A 77 -6.87 20.78 -8.95
C LYS A 77 -7.72 19.53 -9.20
N ARG A 78 -7.26 18.41 -8.66
CA ARG A 78 -7.94 17.12 -8.70
C ARG A 78 -7.62 16.33 -7.45
N ILE A 79 -8.57 15.54 -6.98
CA ILE A 79 -8.35 14.55 -5.92
C ILE A 79 -8.37 13.16 -6.57
N VAL A 80 -7.38 12.33 -6.25
CA VAL A 80 -7.31 10.91 -6.61
C VAL A 80 -7.47 10.12 -5.33
N PHE A 81 -8.53 9.33 -5.22
CA PHE A 81 -8.74 8.44 -4.08
C PHE A 81 -8.43 7.00 -4.47
N ILE A 82 -7.53 6.38 -3.71
CA ILE A 82 -7.18 4.97 -3.84
C ILE A 82 -7.68 4.29 -2.58
N GLY A 83 -8.75 3.53 -2.70
CA GLY A 83 -9.47 3.07 -1.52
C GLY A 83 -10.76 2.39 -1.84
N LYS A 84 -11.67 2.38 -0.87
CA LYS A 84 -12.98 1.78 -0.99
C LYS A 84 -14.02 2.78 -0.54
N ASP A 85 -14.98 3.05 -1.40
CA ASP A 85 -16.10 3.96 -1.12
C ASP A 85 -17.41 3.36 -1.64
N ARG A 86 -17.83 2.25 -1.01
CA ARG A 86 -19.00 1.46 -1.43
C ARG A 86 -20.28 2.29 -1.58
N GLU A 87 -20.45 3.29 -0.71
CA GLU A 87 -21.65 4.11 -0.66
C GLU A 87 -21.50 5.42 -1.46
N GLY A 88 -20.31 5.69 -2.03
CA GLY A 88 -20.03 6.92 -2.78
C GLY A 88 -20.00 8.19 -1.92
N SER A 89 -20.02 8.06 -0.59
CA SER A 89 -20.17 9.19 0.32
C SER A 89 -18.89 10.04 0.38
N ILE A 90 -17.73 9.38 0.35
CA ILE A 90 -16.42 10.04 0.26
C ILE A 90 -16.30 10.76 -1.08
N ARG A 91 -16.68 10.10 -2.18
CA ARG A 91 -16.66 10.65 -3.53
C ARG A 91 -17.48 11.92 -3.65
N LYS A 92 -18.73 11.86 -3.18
CA LYS A 92 -19.64 13.01 -3.20
C LYS A 92 -19.08 14.17 -2.39
N ARG A 93 -18.50 13.89 -1.22
CA ARG A 93 -17.92 14.92 -0.33
C ARG A 93 -16.70 15.57 -0.96
N TRP A 94 -15.74 14.78 -1.44
CA TRP A 94 -14.46 15.29 -1.93
C TRP A 94 -14.60 16.04 -3.25
N LYS A 95 -15.66 15.81 -4.01
CA LYS A 95 -16.02 16.63 -5.16
C LYS A 95 -16.11 18.13 -4.83
N ALA A 96 -16.55 18.50 -3.62
CA ALA A 96 -16.60 19.90 -3.19
C ALA A 96 -15.21 20.55 -3.04
N HIS A 97 -14.16 19.74 -2.86
CA HIS A 97 -12.78 20.18 -2.68
C HIS A 97 -11.90 19.94 -3.90
N SER A 98 -12.48 19.50 -5.02
CA SER A 98 -11.80 19.24 -6.29
C SER A 98 -12.26 20.24 -7.36
N ALA A 99 -11.32 20.81 -8.12
CA ALA A 99 -11.65 21.68 -9.26
C ALA A 99 -12.16 20.86 -10.45
N GLU A 100 -11.48 19.75 -10.73
CA GLU A 100 -11.83 18.77 -11.76
C GLU A 100 -12.55 17.57 -11.14
N GLU A 101 -13.17 16.71 -11.97
CA GLU A 101 -13.78 15.47 -11.48
C GLU A 101 -12.71 14.63 -10.75
N PRO A 102 -12.97 14.18 -9.52
CA PRO A 102 -12.00 13.36 -8.81
C PRO A 102 -11.94 11.95 -9.39
N LEU A 103 -10.76 11.33 -9.32
CA LEU A 103 -10.52 9.97 -9.79
C LEU A 103 -10.62 9.01 -8.62
N PHE A 104 -11.19 7.84 -8.86
CA PHE A 104 -11.40 6.85 -7.83
C PHE A 104 -10.93 5.51 -8.34
N ILE A 105 -9.98 4.94 -7.63
CA ILE A 105 -9.40 3.65 -7.93
C ILE A 105 -9.76 2.73 -6.78
N ASP A 106 -10.59 1.74 -7.07
CA ASP A 106 -10.95 0.72 -6.11
C ASP A 106 -9.71 -0.12 -5.80
N MET A 107 -9.44 -0.26 -4.49
CA MET A 107 -8.26 -0.97 -4.03
C MET A 107 -8.33 -2.47 -4.30
N TYR A 108 -9.54 -3.04 -4.29
CA TYR A 108 -9.79 -4.47 -4.38
C TYR A 108 -11.03 -4.76 -5.22
N PRO A 109 -11.03 -5.87 -5.99
CA PRO A 109 -12.27 -6.37 -6.59
C PRO A 109 -13.25 -6.81 -5.51
N ASP A 110 -14.55 -6.77 -5.83
CA ASP A 110 -15.57 -7.28 -4.93
C ASP A 110 -15.37 -8.77 -4.64
N GLY A 111 -15.36 -9.13 -3.36
CA GLY A 111 -15.15 -10.51 -2.91
C GLY A 111 -13.68 -10.95 -2.86
N ALA A 112 -12.70 -10.05 -3.03
CA ALA A 112 -11.26 -10.38 -2.99
C ALA A 112 -10.79 -11.16 -1.74
N PHE A 113 -11.48 -10.96 -0.61
CA PHE A 113 -11.19 -11.61 0.67
C PHE A 113 -12.35 -12.46 1.19
N GLY A 114 -13.34 -12.76 0.33
CA GLY A 114 -14.44 -13.65 0.66
C GLY A 114 -13.96 -15.10 0.78
N PRO A 115 -14.73 -15.99 1.44
CA PRO A 115 -14.47 -17.41 1.37
C PRO A 115 -14.44 -17.85 -0.09
N ALA A 116 -13.43 -18.61 -0.49
CA ALA A 116 -13.40 -19.20 -1.82
C ALA A 116 -14.68 -20.02 -1.99
N GLU A 117 -15.57 -19.59 -2.91
CA GLU A 117 -16.76 -20.38 -3.19
C GLU A 117 -16.31 -21.78 -3.68
N PRO A 118 -17.01 -22.84 -3.27
CA PRO A 118 -16.70 -24.19 -3.72
C PRO A 118 -16.61 -24.18 -5.25
N ARG A 119 -15.53 -24.77 -5.80
CA ARG A 119 -15.44 -25.01 -7.24
C ARG A 119 -16.55 -25.96 -7.64
N ASP A 120 -17.68 -25.42 -8.10
CA ASP A 120 -18.68 -26.23 -8.77
C ASP A 120 -18.04 -26.85 -10.02
N ALA A 121 -18.28 -28.15 -10.22
CA ALA A 121 -17.65 -29.01 -11.23
C ALA A 121 -17.93 -28.64 -12.71
N GLY A 122 -18.36 -27.40 -12.99
CA GLY A 122 -18.58 -26.87 -14.33
C GLY A 122 -18.52 -25.34 -14.44
N GLY A 123 -18.16 -24.61 -13.36
CA GLY A 123 -18.00 -23.16 -13.39
C GLY A 123 -16.55 -22.78 -13.57
N SER A 124 -16.23 -21.94 -14.57
CA SER A 124 -14.89 -21.39 -14.74
C SER A 124 -14.42 -20.79 -13.42
N ALA A 125 -13.31 -21.30 -12.88
CA ALA A 125 -12.68 -20.70 -11.70
C ALA A 125 -12.58 -19.19 -11.95
N ARG A 126 -13.14 -18.36 -11.05
CA ARG A 126 -12.87 -16.92 -11.08
C ARG A 126 -11.35 -16.79 -11.12
N GLU A 127 -10.81 -16.30 -12.24
CA GLU A 127 -9.38 -16.08 -12.36
C GLU A 127 -8.96 -15.17 -11.21
N ALA A 128 -7.98 -15.62 -10.43
CA ALA A 128 -7.46 -14.82 -9.34
C ALA A 128 -6.72 -13.63 -9.95
N ILE A 129 -7.37 -12.46 -9.96
CA ILE A 129 -6.79 -11.23 -10.48
C ILE A 129 -5.78 -10.70 -9.45
N HIS A 130 -4.57 -10.40 -9.90
CA HIS A 130 -3.57 -9.74 -9.06
C HIS A 130 -4.01 -8.30 -8.75
N ILE A 131 -3.94 -7.89 -7.48
CA ILE A 131 -4.51 -6.60 -7.02
C ILE A 131 -3.91 -5.40 -7.75
N GLU A 132 -2.60 -5.37 -7.96
CA GLU A 132 -1.94 -4.32 -8.75
C GLU A 132 -2.51 -4.22 -10.18
N ALA A 133 -2.74 -5.35 -10.84
CA ALA A 133 -3.31 -5.39 -12.19
C ALA A 133 -4.74 -4.83 -12.19
N TYR A 134 -5.54 -5.22 -11.20
CA TYR A 134 -6.90 -4.69 -11.01
C TYR A 134 -6.92 -3.16 -10.82
N GLN A 135 -5.96 -2.60 -10.08
CA GLN A 135 -5.86 -1.15 -9.88
C GLN A 135 -5.45 -0.42 -11.16
N LEU A 136 -4.49 -0.96 -11.91
CA LEU A 136 -4.01 -0.39 -13.16
C LEU A 136 -5.06 -0.42 -14.28
N ASP A 137 -5.87 -1.47 -14.36
CA ASP A 137 -6.92 -1.63 -15.38
C ASP A 137 -8.02 -0.56 -15.27
N GLN A 138 -8.11 0.16 -14.15
CA GLN A 138 -9.05 1.27 -13.95
C GLN A 138 -8.54 2.61 -14.53
N LEU A 139 -7.24 2.75 -14.77
CA LEU A 139 -6.62 4.00 -15.24
C LEU A 139 -7.06 4.47 -16.63
N PRO A 140 -7.23 3.58 -17.64
CA PRO A 140 -7.65 4.00 -18.98
C PRO A 140 -9.01 4.69 -19.00
N ALA A 141 -9.92 4.34 -18.08
CA ALA A 141 -11.22 5.01 -17.95
C ALA A 141 -11.10 6.51 -17.59
N TYR A 142 -9.94 6.92 -17.08
CA TYR A 142 -9.60 8.30 -16.75
C TYR A 142 -8.63 8.94 -17.75
N GLY A 143 -8.32 8.26 -18.85
CA GLY A 143 -7.34 8.73 -19.85
C GLY A 143 -5.90 8.70 -19.34
N ILE A 144 -5.59 7.80 -18.40
CA ILE A 144 -4.25 7.61 -17.84
C ILE A 144 -3.71 6.29 -18.36
N GLU A 145 -2.52 6.32 -18.95
CA GLU A 145 -1.83 5.12 -19.40
C GLU A 145 -1.20 4.41 -18.18
N PRO A 146 -1.42 3.09 -18.01
CA PRO A 146 -0.84 2.34 -16.90
C PRO A 146 0.65 2.05 -17.12
N ALA A 147 1.45 2.30 -16.10
CA ALA A 147 2.86 1.96 -16.01
C ALA A 147 3.08 0.97 -14.85
N ARG A 148 4.03 0.05 -14.99
CA ARG A 148 4.40 -0.91 -13.95
C ARG A 148 5.77 -0.58 -13.38
N ALA A 149 5.83 -0.41 -12.06
CA ALA A 149 7.08 -0.26 -11.33
C ALA A 149 7.89 -1.56 -11.45
N ASN A 150 9.18 -1.41 -11.76
CA ASN A 150 10.05 -2.56 -11.91
C ASN A 150 10.80 -2.82 -10.60
N ILE A 151 10.49 -3.94 -9.94
CA ILE A 151 11.21 -4.36 -8.75
C ILE A 151 12.56 -4.96 -9.17
N THR A 152 13.62 -4.17 -9.06
CA THR A 152 14.97 -4.65 -9.38
C THR A 152 15.47 -5.56 -8.26
N ALA A 153 15.57 -6.85 -8.55
CA ALA A 153 16.12 -7.83 -7.62
C ALA A 153 17.56 -7.45 -7.23
N LYS A 154 17.79 -7.19 -5.94
CA LYS A 154 19.15 -7.03 -5.42
C LYS A 154 19.86 -8.38 -5.52
N LYS A 155 21.07 -8.41 -6.11
CA LYS A 155 21.94 -9.60 -6.20
C LYS A 155 22.58 -9.99 -4.86
N ALA A 156 21.81 -9.91 -3.77
CA ALA A 156 22.27 -10.36 -2.47
C ALA A 156 21.97 -11.85 -2.34
N HIS A 157 23.00 -12.68 -2.13
CA HIS A 157 22.84 -14.08 -1.75
C HIS A 157 22.48 -14.20 -0.27
N ARG A 158 21.38 -13.55 0.13
CA ARG A 158 20.91 -13.46 1.51
C ARG A 158 19.49 -13.97 1.63
N VAL A 159 19.22 -14.73 2.69
CA VAL A 159 17.87 -15.15 3.08
C VAL A 159 17.43 -14.33 4.29
N ILE A 160 16.25 -13.73 4.21
CA ILE A 160 15.63 -13.02 5.33
C ILE A 160 14.41 -13.83 5.76
N LEU A 161 14.38 -14.22 7.03
CA LEU A 161 13.26 -14.91 7.65
C LEU A 161 12.54 -13.93 8.56
N TYR A 162 11.24 -13.78 8.38
CA TYR A 162 10.39 -12.93 9.20
C TYR A 162 9.22 -13.78 9.72
N PRO A 163 9.37 -14.45 10.86
CA PRO A 163 8.28 -15.18 11.49
C PRO A 163 7.25 -14.17 11.97
N GLU A 164 5.97 -14.47 11.84
CA GLU A 164 4.93 -13.68 12.50
C GLU A 164 4.00 -14.64 13.26
N GLU A 165 3.68 -14.31 14.51
CA GLU A 165 2.47 -14.83 15.12
C GLU A 165 1.29 -14.04 14.52
N GLY A 166 0.21 -14.72 14.16
CA GLY A 166 -0.94 -14.06 13.57
C GLY A 166 -2.22 -14.72 14.04
N PHE A 167 -3.29 -13.94 14.01
CA PHE A 167 -4.61 -14.36 14.45
C PHE A 167 -5.29 -15.39 13.52
N SER A 168 -4.63 -15.83 12.43
CA SER A 168 -5.16 -16.77 11.43
C SER A 168 -4.57 -18.18 11.57
N LYS A 169 -5.40 -19.21 11.33
CA LYS A 169 -5.13 -20.64 11.59
C LYS A 169 -4.07 -21.35 10.72
N GLU A 170 -3.32 -20.65 9.87
CA GLU A 170 -2.44 -21.28 8.87
C GLU A 170 -1.01 -20.72 8.81
N LYS A 171 -0.56 -19.96 9.81
CA LYS A 171 0.84 -19.49 9.84
C LYS A 171 1.80 -20.63 10.19
N TRP A 172 2.99 -20.62 9.59
CA TRP A 172 4.03 -21.59 9.90
C TRP A 172 4.56 -21.37 11.33
N PRO A 173 4.67 -22.41 12.17
CA PRO A 173 5.14 -22.25 13.55
C PRO A 173 6.50 -21.56 13.64
N VAL A 174 6.65 -20.68 14.63
CA VAL A 174 7.87 -19.88 14.86
C VAL A 174 9.10 -20.77 15.04
N GLU A 175 8.95 -21.90 15.71
CA GLU A 175 10.01 -22.89 15.94
C GLU A 175 10.60 -23.41 14.63
N ASN A 176 9.79 -23.51 13.59
CA ASN A 176 10.24 -23.96 12.29
C ASN A 176 11.09 -22.89 11.58
N PHE A 177 10.75 -21.61 11.74
CA PHE A 177 11.61 -20.51 11.27
C PHE A 177 12.96 -20.50 12.00
N ILE A 178 12.97 -20.75 13.31
CA ILE A 178 14.21 -20.85 14.10
C ILE A 178 15.06 -22.04 13.65
N ALA A 179 14.44 -23.20 13.44
CA ALA A 179 15.12 -24.39 12.93
C ALA A 179 15.72 -24.15 11.54
N LEU A 180 14.96 -23.52 10.64
CA LEU A 180 15.42 -23.13 9.31
C LEU A 180 16.58 -22.14 9.37
N PHE A 181 16.50 -21.12 10.22
CA PHE A 181 17.57 -20.15 10.45
C PHE A 181 18.88 -20.84 10.83
N ARG A 182 18.84 -21.72 11.84
CA ARG A 182 20.02 -22.47 12.31
C ARG A 182 20.58 -23.39 11.23
N LEU A 183 19.71 -24.08 10.50
CA LEU A 183 20.12 -24.97 9.40
C LEU A 183 20.83 -24.21 8.28
N LEU A 184 20.29 -23.07 7.84
CA LEU A 184 20.88 -22.27 6.77
C LEU A 184 22.22 -21.64 7.18
N ARG A 185 22.29 -21.07 8.39
CA ARG A 185 23.54 -20.58 8.97
C ARG A 185 24.60 -21.68 9.09
N GLY A 186 24.22 -22.87 9.55
CA GLY A 186 25.11 -24.03 9.65
C GLY A 186 25.68 -24.49 8.30
N LYS A 187 25.00 -24.18 7.20
CA LYS A 187 25.47 -24.42 5.82
C LYS A 187 26.26 -23.24 5.22
N GLY A 188 26.55 -22.21 6.01
CA GLY A 188 27.27 -21.02 5.55
C GLY A 188 26.43 -20.06 4.70
N VAL A 189 25.09 -20.20 4.68
CA VAL A 189 24.21 -19.26 3.98
C VAL A 189 24.11 -17.97 4.79
N ASN A 190 24.20 -16.82 4.11
CA ASN A 190 23.97 -15.52 4.74
C ASN A 190 22.48 -15.39 5.07
N THR A 191 22.11 -15.75 6.30
CA THR A 191 20.72 -15.74 6.75
C THR A 191 20.54 -14.78 7.92
N LEU A 192 19.50 -13.95 7.82
CA LEU A 192 19.03 -13.05 8.86
C LEU A 192 17.66 -13.52 9.34
N LEU A 193 17.47 -13.51 10.65
CA LEU A 193 16.17 -13.71 11.29
C LEU A 193 15.73 -12.36 11.84
N LEU A 194 14.59 -11.87 11.39
CA LEU A 194 13.99 -10.66 11.92
C LEU A 194 13.10 -11.03 13.11
N ARG A 195 13.16 -10.23 14.18
CA ARG A 195 12.30 -10.34 15.35
C ARG A 195 11.17 -9.32 15.24
N PRO A 196 9.91 -9.77 15.04
CA PRO A 196 8.75 -8.88 15.11
C PRO A 196 8.64 -8.22 16.49
N PRO A 197 8.04 -7.02 16.59
CA PRO A 197 7.88 -6.31 17.86
C PRO A 197 7.13 -7.10 18.94
N GLU A 198 6.14 -7.90 18.53
CA GLU A 198 5.24 -8.64 19.43
C GLU A 198 5.79 -10.02 19.80
N LEU A 199 6.93 -10.43 19.22
CA LEU A 199 7.44 -11.80 19.34
C LEU A 199 8.77 -11.84 20.08
N SER A 200 8.80 -12.58 21.20
CA SER A 200 10.05 -12.92 21.87
C SER A 200 10.67 -14.14 21.19
N LEU A 201 11.85 -13.98 20.60
CA LEU A 201 12.60 -15.06 19.97
C LEU A 201 13.77 -15.50 20.86
N PRO A 202 13.93 -16.80 21.16
CA PRO A 202 15.06 -17.33 21.93
C PRO A 202 16.33 -17.47 21.06
N VAL A 203 16.63 -16.44 20.26
CA VAL A 203 17.76 -16.39 19.33
C VAL A 203 18.43 -15.02 19.46
N GLU A 204 19.63 -14.98 20.03
CA GLU A 204 20.38 -13.73 20.28
C GLU A 204 20.77 -13.00 18.99
N ASP A 205 21.01 -13.75 17.90
CA ASP A 205 21.39 -13.19 16.58
C ASP A 205 20.20 -12.61 15.78
N ALA A 206 18.99 -12.60 16.35
CA ALA A 206 17.83 -12.05 15.67
C ALA A 206 17.89 -10.51 15.62
N LEU A 207 17.61 -9.94 14.45
CA LEU A 207 17.61 -8.51 14.25
C LEU A 207 16.23 -7.94 14.57
N SER A 208 16.17 -6.89 15.38
CA SER A 208 14.99 -6.04 15.53
C SER A 208 15.32 -4.62 15.12
N PHE A 209 14.33 -3.93 14.57
CA PHE A 209 14.42 -2.50 14.28
C PHE A 209 13.38 -1.81 15.16
N GLU A 210 13.81 -0.84 15.97
CA GLU A 210 12.89 -0.04 16.78
C GLU A 210 12.37 1.16 15.97
N ASP A 211 13.21 1.68 15.08
CA ASP A 211 12.86 2.69 14.10
C ASP A 211 13.18 2.25 12.66
N LEU A 212 12.31 2.58 11.70
CA LEU A 212 12.55 2.37 10.28
C LEU A 212 13.75 3.17 9.76
N SER A 213 14.13 4.26 10.44
CA SER A 213 15.33 5.03 10.13
C SER A 213 16.64 4.23 10.34
N GLU A 214 16.59 3.13 11.08
CA GLU A 214 17.70 2.20 11.30
C GLU A 214 17.96 1.31 10.08
N VAL A 215 16.99 1.20 9.17
CA VAL A 215 17.10 0.43 7.93
C VAL A 215 17.68 1.32 6.85
N LYS A 216 19.00 1.20 6.62
CA LYS A 216 19.73 1.89 5.53
C LYS A 216 19.98 0.98 4.33
#